data_AF-A0AAP2AAF1-F1
#
_entry.id   AF-A0AAP2AAF1-F1
#
_cell.length_a   1.000
_cell.length_b   1.000
_cell.length_c   1.000
_cell.angle_alpha   90.00
_cell.angle_beta   90.00
_cell.angle_gamma   90.00
#
_symmetry.space_group_name_H-M   'P 1'
#
loop_
_entity.id
_entity.type
_entity.pdbx_description
1 polymer ?
#
loop_
_entity_poly.entity_id
_entity_poly.type
_entity_poly.pdbx_seq_one_letter_code
_entity_poly.pdbx_strand_id
1 'polypeptide(L)'
;MLEGHSEKLHCGTMCFAVYGRDDVISSFVDYLKTSANTSIEVRVIAGRDPMGRIKIAITGSIVEQLSIEAFRHQFIDDYYSR
;
A
#
# COMPACT_ATOMS: atom_id res chain seq x y z
N MET A 1 -7.93 -10.22 0.08
CA MET A 1 -6.48 -10.40 -0.11
C MET A 1 -5.92 -9.11 -0.67
N LEU A 2 -4.77 -8.67 -0.18
CA LEU A 2 -4.08 -7.45 -0.60
C LEU A 2 -2.95 -7.89 -1.52
N GLU A 3 -2.78 -7.20 -2.63
CA GLU A 3 -1.69 -7.44 -3.57
C GLU A 3 -0.84 -6.18 -3.67
N GLY A 4 0.44 -6.30 -3.33
CA GLY A 4 1.42 -5.21 -3.37
C GLY A 4 2.43 -5.39 -4.50
N HIS A 5 2.69 -4.34 -5.27
CA HIS A 5 3.77 -4.29 -6.26
C HIS A 5 4.43 -2.91 -6.30
N SER A 6 5.65 -2.85 -6.83
CA SER A 6 6.34 -1.58 -7.10
C SER A 6 5.88 -1.04 -8.45
N GLU A 7 5.62 0.26 -8.53
CA GLU A 7 5.20 0.95 -9.75
C GLU A 7 5.81 2.35 -9.82
N LYS A 8 5.94 2.88 -11.04
CA LYS A 8 6.34 4.27 -11.28
C LYS A 8 5.12 5.11 -11.60
N LEU A 9 4.86 6.16 -10.81
CA LEU A 9 3.83 7.15 -11.07
C LEU A 9 4.14 7.95 -12.35
N HIS A 10 3.13 8.60 -12.93
CA HIS A 10 3.30 9.44 -14.14
C HIS A 10 4.33 10.56 -13.98
N CYS A 11 4.54 11.07 -12.76
CA CYS A 11 5.58 12.05 -12.44
C CYS A 11 7.00 11.46 -12.36
N GLY A 12 7.16 10.15 -12.55
CA GLY A 12 8.44 9.45 -12.49
C GLY A 12 8.82 8.90 -11.11
N THR A 13 8.09 9.28 -10.06
CA THR A 13 8.30 8.82 -8.68
C THR A 13 7.92 7.35 -8.51
N MET A 14 8.75 6.59 -7.81
CA MET A 14 8.43 5.21 -7.44
C MET A 14 7.42 5.18 -6.28
N CYS A 15 6.52 4.21 -6.30
CA CYS A 15 5.56 3.95 -5.22
C CYS A 15 5.35 2.45 -5.03
N PHE A 16 4.83 2.07 -3.87
CA PHE A 16 4.22 0.76 -3.68
C PHE A 16 2.73 0.86 -3.95
N ALA A 17 2.29 0.24 -5.03
CA ALA A 17 0.89 0.10 -5.35
C ALA A 17 0.30 -1.09 -4.58
N VAL A 18 -0.80 -0.86 -3.88
CA VAL A 18 -1.53 -1.91 -3.16
C VAL A 18 -2.98 -1.95 -3.65
N TYR A 19 -3.44 -3.16 -3.93
CA TYR A 19 -4.76 -3.42 -4.48
C TYR A 19 -5.55 -4.38 -3.58
N GLY A 20 -6.84 -4.10 -3.40
CA GLY A 20 -7.72 -4.93 -2.57
C GLY A 20 -9.13 -4.38 -2.51
N ARG A 21 -10.01 -5.08 -1.79
CA ARG A 21 -11.37 -4.58 -1.52
C ARG A 21 -11.30 -3.29 -0.69
N ASP A 22 -12.24 -2.38 -0.92
CA ASP A 22 -12.28 -1.08 -0.25
C ASP A 22 -12.28 -1.15 1.29
N ASP A 23 -13.05 -2.07 1.86
CA ASP A 23 -13.10 -2.31 3.30
C ASP A 23 -11.74 -2.74 3.87
N VAL A 24 -11.06 -3.66 3.17
CA VAL A 24 -9.76 -4.19 3.56
C VAL A 24 -8.67 -3.13 3.39
N ILE A 25 -8.70 -2.35 2.32
CA ILE A 25 -7.74 -1.27 2.08
C ILE A 25 -7.88 -0.18 3.14
N SER A 26 -9.10 0.20 3.49
CA SER A 26 -9.33 1.22 4.53
C SER A 26 -8.71 0.79 5.87
N SER A 27 -8.98 -0.44 6.31
CA SER A 27 -8.38 -1.04 7.51
C SER A 27 -6.85 -1.14 7.41
N PHE A 28 -6.32 -1.50 6.24
CA PHE A 28 -4.89 -1.58 6.00
C PHE A 28 -4.19 -0.22 6.07
N VAL A 29 -4.82 0.85 5.57
CA VAL A 29 -4.28 2.21 5.67
C VAL A 29 -4.20 2.67 7.12
N ASP A 30 -5.20 2.35 7.92
CA ASP A 30 -5.16 2.66 9.36
C ASP A 30 -4.06 1.88 10.07
N TYR A 31 -3.91 0.58 9.75
CA TYR A 31 -2.79 -0.23 10.25
C TYR A 31 -1.42 0.35 9.86
N LEU A 32 -1.23 0.80 8.63
CA LEU A 32 0.02 1.41 8.18
C LEU A 32 0.35 2.67 8.99
N LYS A 33 -0.64 3.53 9.24
CA LYS A 33 -0.46 4.76 10.04
C LYS A 33 -0.08 4.48 11.49
N THR A 34 -0.52 3.36 12.06
CA THR A 34 -0.18 2.99 13.45
C THR A 34 1.12 2.21 13.57
N SER A 35 1.48 1.42 12.55
CA SER A 35 2.56 0.42 12.64
C SER A 35 3.85 0.90 12.00
N ALA A 36 3.79 1.87 11.08
CA ALA A 36 4.98 2.39 10.44
C ALA A 36 5.68 3.43 11.32
N ASN A 37 6.94 3.13 11.67
CA ASN A 37 7.84 4.09 12.32
C ASN A 37 8.47 5.10 11.35
N THR A 38 8.08 5.09 10.07
CA THR A 38 8.60 5.96 9.00
C THR A 38 7.45 6.74 8.37
N SER A 39 7.77 7.85 7.69
CA SER A 39 6.76 8.64 6.99
C SER A 39 6.14 7.83 5.84
N ILE A 40 4.83 7.62 5.92
CA ILE A 40 4.02 7.00 4.87
C ILE A 40 3.00 8.01 4.38
N GLU A 41 3.02 8.28 3.07
CA GLU A 41 1.93 8.95 2.38
C GLU A 41 1.10 7.92 1.61
N VAL A 42 -0.22 7.95 1.79
CA VAL A 42 -1.14 7.07 1.04
C VAL A 42 -2.05 7.93 0.16
N ARG A 43 -2.18 7.56 -1.11
CA ARG A 43 -3.09 8.19 -2.06
C ARG A 43 -3.93 7.14 -2.77
N VAL A 44 -5.22 7.37 -2.93
CA VAL A 44 -6.06 6.53 -3.81
C VAL A 44 -5.75 6.92 -5.26
N ILE A 45 -5.32 5.95 -6.07
CA ILE A 45 -4.90 6.18 -7.47
C ILE A 45 -5.81 5.52 -8.49
N ALA A 46 -6.65 4.56 -8.08
CA ALA A 46 -7.76 4.06 -8.89
C ALA A 46 -9.01 3.92 -8.03
N GLY A 47 -10.13 4.41 -8.56
CA GLY A 47 -11.44 4.30 -7.94
C GLY A 47 -11.93 2.84 -7.83
N ARG A 48 -13.14 2.68 -7.30
CA ARG A 48 -13.77 1.38 -7.06
C ARG A 48 -14.12 0.70 -8.40
N ASP A 49 -13.57 -0.48 -8.64
CA ASP A 49 -13.94 -1.32 -9.77
C ASP A 49 -15.31 -2.00 -9.57
N PRO A 50 -15.89 -2.67 -10.58
CA PRO A 50 -17.17 -3.40 -10.44
C PRO A 50 -17.16 -4.51 -9.38
N MET A 51 -15.98 -4.94 -8.93
CA MET A 51 -15.80 -5.95 -7.87
C MET A 51 -15.59 -5.32 -6.48
N GLY A 52 -15.72 -3.99 -6.36
CA GLY A 52 -15.58 -3.28 -5.09
C GLY A 52 -14.13 -3.06 -4.66
N ARG A 53 -13.15 -3.24 -5.55
CA ARG A 53 -11.72 -3.13 -5.28
C ARG A 53 -11.19 -1.75 -5.63
N ILE A 54 -10.23 -1.26 -4.85
CA ILE A 54 -9.55 0.02 -5.06
C ILE A 54 -8.04 -0.19 -5.12
N LYS A 55 -7.33 0.77 -5.74
CA LYS A 55 -5.87 0.81 -5.79
C LYS A 55 -5.37 2.05 -5.06
N ILE A 56 -4.45 1.84 -4.12
CA ILE A 56 -3.73 2.91 -3.45
C ILE A 56 -2.27 2.92 -3.89
N ALA A 57 -1.67 4.09 -3.90
CA ALA A 57 -0.23 4.30 -3.99
C ALA A 57 0.29 4.70 -2.62
N ILE A 58 1.35 4.03 -2.21
CA ILE A 58 2.10 4.33 -1.00
C ILE A 58 3.42 4.97 -1.42
N THR A 59 3.66 6.18 -0.93
CA THR A 59 4.85 7.01 -1.19
C THR A 59 5.47 7.47 0.12
N GLY A 60 6.56 8.23 0.03
CA GLY A 60 7.34 8.69 1.18
C GLY A 60 8.62 7.90 1.36
N SER A 61 9.29 8.10 2.51
CA SER A 61 10.61 7.52 2.78
C SER A 61 10.61 5.99 2.76
N ILE A 62 9.45 5.36 3.00
CA ILE A 62 9.32 3.90 2.96
C ILE A 62 9.71 3.28 1.61
N VAL A 63 9.47 3.98 0.50
CA VAL A 63 9.75 3.47 -0.85
C VAL A 63 11.24 3.52 -1.18
N GLU A 64 11.98 4.41 -0.53
CA GLU A 64 13.44 4.52 -0.65
C GLU A 64 14.17 3.58 0.32
N GLN A 65 13.52 3.21 1.43
CA GLN A 65 14.11 2.42 2.51
C GLN A 65 13.88 0.92 2.36
N LEU A 66 12.81 0.49 1.69
CA LEU A 66 12.43 -0.90 1.57
C LEU A 66 12.41 -1.35 0.10
N SER A 67 12.71 -2.62 -0.14
CA SER A 67 12.27 -3.27 -1.38
C SER A 67 10.78 -3.61 -1.30
N ILE A 68 10.16 -3.90 -2.43
CA ILE A 68 8.75 -4.32 -2.45
C ILE A 68 8.54 -5.65 -1.71
N GLU A 69 9.49 -6.57 -1.77
CA GLU A 69 9.44 -7.85 -1.03
C GLU A 69 9.49 -7.60 0.48
N ALA A 70 10.39 -6.72 0.94
CA ALA A 70 10.47 -6.35 2.34
C ALA A 70 9.18 -5.66 2.81
N PHE A 71 8.61 -4.76 2.00
CA PHE A 71 7.33 -4.14 2.29
C PHE A 71 6.19 -5.16 2.40
N ARG A 72 6.11 -6.13 1.48
CA ARG A 72 5.10 -7.19 1.51
C ARG A 72 5.20 -8.01 2.79
N HIS A 73 6.39 -8.46 3.15
CA HIS A 73 6.59 -9.26 4.35
C HIS A 73 6.34 -8.46 5.64
N GLN A 74 6.79 -7.21 5.71
CA GLN A 74 6.68 -6.42 6.93
C GLN A 74 5.28 -5.87 7.17
N PHE A 75 4.51 -5.56 6.12
CA PHE A 75 3.23 -4.87 6.28
C PHE A 75 2.06 -5.69 5.76
N ILE A 76 2.16 -6.32 4.58
CA ILE A 76 1.03 -7.06 4.01
C ILE A 76 0.84 -8.39 4.73
N ASP A 77 1.91 -9.17 4.89
CA ASP A 77 1.84 -10.49 5.55
C ASP A 77 1.56 -10.35 7.06
N ASP A 78 2.17 -9.35 7.71
CA ASP A 78 1.89 -9.03 9.12
C ASP A 78 0.44 -8.61 9.34
N TYR A 79 -0.14 -7.79 8.45
CA TYR A 79 -1.55 -7.42 8.50
C TYR A 79 -2.49 -8.64 8.47
N TYR A 80 -2.13 -9.70 7.75
CA TYR A 80 -2.91 -10.94 7.70
C TYR A 80 -2.66 -11.91 8.86
N SER A 81 -1.60 -11.70 9.64
CA SER A 81 -1.25 -12.56 10.77
C SER A 81 -1.90 -12.11 12.09
N ARG A 82 -2.65 -10.99 12.05
CA ARG A 82 -3.47 -10.45 13.15
C ARG A 82 -4.85 -11.09 13.19
#